data_AF-A0A0D0D983-F1
#
_entry.id   AF-A0A0D0D983-F1
#
_cell.length_a   1.000
_cell.length_b   1.000
_cell.length_c   1.000
_cell.angle_alpha   90.00
_cell.angle_beta   90.00
_cell.angle_gamma   90.00
#
_symmetry.space_group_name_H-M   'P 1'
#
loop_
_entity.id
_entity.type
_entity.pdbx_description
1 polymer ?
#
loop_
_entity_poly.entity_id
_entity_poly.type
_entity_poly.pdbx_seq_one_letter_code
_entity_poly.pdbx_strand_id
1 'polypeptide(L)'
;MPSQNHISSTKVPPTNPYGGWNSSHLEDPDIANEIHEHLQSIGKYVRAQDIDDYLDKEDVRTRFQIKETISLVTAKRWMHRMDYRWTHNLKGQYVDGHERDDVIWYHQNVFLKQWAKMEEYMHTWDPDESVNNTNHPADSTSSPHKKICIWFHDKNETTTPYTKGEGASLMVADFVLADHGWLCSPNGKESARVLFKAGKSQDGYFTNDDIVAQSQNTIKQVKEHFPGEDHVFVFDNATTHLKRPDDTILAHKMPKYPSKEGTNWGIEVTAKDVAGKIIYRTDGKPSKVKVQMGDSTFADGSPQSLYFPNGHPRAGIFKGMAIILKERGYSDMSRLNIAVADVLYNEPNFINVKSTLELACASEEVHVLFLPKFHCELNFIKQCWGHASSMGEQEIPRSLSPPKLDS
;
A
#
# COMPACT_ATOMS: atom_id res chain seq x y z
N MET A 1 -4.06 -20.93 33.05
CA MET A 1 -4.73 -20.57 34.32
C MET A 1 -4.63 -19.06 34.46
N PRO A 2 -5.69 -18.26 34.75
CA PRO A 2 -6.92 -18.49 35.56
C PRO A 2 -8.21 -18.09 34.76
N SER A 3 -9.47 -18.03 35.22
CA SER A 3 -10.26 -18.51 36.37
C SER A 3 -11.71 -18.68 35.86
N GLN A 4 -12.38 -19.77 36.23
CA GLN A 4 -13.82 -19.94 36.06
C GLN A 4 -14.54 -19.25 37.22
N ASN A 5 -15.37 -18.25 36.94
CA ASN A 5 -16.39 -17.79 37.88
C ASN A 5 -17.71 -18.48 37.54
N HIS A 6 -18.00 -19.53 38.32
CA HIS A 6 -19.27 -20.23 38.32
C HIS A 6 -20.30 -19.37 39.05
N ILE A 7 -21.28 -18.79 38.34
CA ILE A 7 -22.51 -18.26 38.96
C ILE A 7 -23.55 -19.37 38.83
N SER A 8 -23.76 -20.08 39.94
CA SER A 8 -24.91 -20.98 40.12
C SER A 8 -26.18 -20.16 40.26
N SER A 9 -26.94 -20.03 39.18
CA SER A 9 -28.35 -19.64 39.25
C SER A 9 -29.21 -20.80 38.79
N THR A 10 -29.47 -21.73 39.70
CA THR A 10 -30.57 -22.70 39.59
C THR A 10 -31.90 -21.95 39.74
N LYS A 11 -32.29 -21.20 38.72
CA LYS A 11 -33.71 -20.86 38.52
C LYS A 11 -34.28 -21.88 37.55
N VAL A 12 -34.93 -22.90 38.10
CA VAL A 12 -35.83 -23.75 37.32
C VAL A 12 -36.87 -22.81 36.68
N PRO A 13 -37.01 -22.82 35.34
CA PRO A 13 -37.97 -21.95 34.68
C PRO A 13 -39.40 -22.33 35.12
N PRO A 14 -40.33 -21.37 35.18
CA PRO A 14 -41.71 -21.67 35.55
C PRO A 14 -42.33 -22.59 34.51
N THR A 15 -42.79 -23.76 34.95
CA THR A 15 -43.57 -24.70 34.13
C THR A 15 -44.96 -24.11 33.91
N ASN A 16 -45.28 -23.76 32.66
CA ASN A 16 -46.63 -23.38 32.24
C ASN A 16 -47.42 -24.66 31.90
N PRO A 17 -48.48 -25.02 32.65
CA PRO A 17 -49.29 -26.21 32.38
C PRO A 17 -50.27 -26.05 31.19
N TYR A 18 -50.33 -24.88 30.55
CA TYR A 18 -51.27 -24.60 29.45
C TYR A 18 -50.56 -23.91 28.27
N GLY A 19 -50.00 -24.70 27.35
CA GLY A 19 -49.54 -24.22 26.04
C GLY A 19 -48.29 -24.96 25.52
N GLY A 20 -48.38 -25.52 24.32
CA GLY A 20 -47.22 -26.10 23.64
C GLY A 20 -46.16 -25.04 23.36
N TRP A 21 -44.91 -25.32 23.73
CA TRP A 21 -43.78 -24.49 23.34
C TRP A 21 -43.51 -24.65 21.84
N ASN A 22 -43.62 -23.56 21.08
CA ASN A 22 -42.92 -23.46 19.80
C ASN A 22 -41.50 -22.95 20.11
N SER A 23 -40.58 -23.86 20.42
CA SER A 23 -39.15 -23.51 20.50
C SER A 23 -38.66 -23.15 19.10
N SER A 24 -37.95 -22.03 18.98
CA SER A 24 -37.31 -21.66 17.72
C SER A 24 -36.32 -22.75 17.30
N HIS A 25 -36.26 -23.10 16.03
CA HIS A 25 -35.24 -24.04 15.53
C HIS A 25 -33.82 -23.58 15.91
N LEU A 26 -33.57 -22.28 15.97
CA LEU A 26 -32.29 -21.72 16.47
C LEU A 26 -31.89 -22.12 17.90
N GLU A 27 -32.79 -22.68 18.73
CA GLU A 27 -32.41 -23.22 20.05
C GLU A 27 -31.70 -24.58 19.93
N ASP A 28 -31.74 -25.21 18.74
CA ASP A 28 -30.93 -26.38 18.42
C ASP A 28 -29.48 -25.94 18.14
N PRO A 29 -28.49 -26.42 18.92
CA PRO A 29 -27.10 -26.02 18.74
C PRO A 29 -26.52 -26.45 17.39
N ASP A 30 -27.01 -27.56 16.80
CA ASP A 30 -26.47 -28.09 15.54
C ASP A 30 -26.89 -27.19 14.37
N ILE A 31 -28.16 -26.78 14.33
CA ILE A 31 -28.62 -25.85 13.30
C ILE A 31 -28.02 -24.45 13.47
N ALA A 32 -27.84 -23.99 14.72
CA ALA A 32 -27.23 -22.69 14.99
C ALA A 32 -25.76 -22.65 14.56
N ASN A 33 -24.99 -23.71 14.83
CA ASN A 33 -23.60 -23.84 14.40
C ASN A 33 -23.49 -23.91 12.87
N GLU A 34 -24.33 -24.70 12.21
CA GLU A 34 -24.27 -24.84 10.75
C GLU A 34 -24.66 -23.54 10.02
N ILE A 35 -25.65 -22.80 10.53
CA ILE A 35 -25.97 -21.45 10.03
C ILE A 35 -24.77 -20.52 10.25
N HIS A 36 -24.07 -20.63 11.38
CA HIS A 36 -22.89 -19.81 11.65
C HIS A 36 -21.75 -20.10 10.65
N GLU A 37 -21.44 -21.37 10.41
CA GLU A 37 -20.44 -21.80 9.42
C GLU A 37 -20.81 -21.35 8.01
N HIS A 38 -22.09 -21.46 7.63
CA HIS A 38 -22.56 -21.00 6.33
C HIS A 38 -22.37 -19.49 6.16
N LEU A 39 -22.78 -18.69 7.15
CA LEU A 39 -22.61 -17.24 7.10
C LEU A 39 -21.13 -16.84 7.06
N GLN A 40 -20.26 -17.53 7.80
CA GLN A 40 -18.81 -17.31 7.71
C GLN A 40 -18.27 -17.57 6.29
N SER A 41 -18.77 -18.61 5.59
CA SER A 41 -18.34 -18.93 4.22
C SER A 41 -18.73 -17.87 3.18
N ILE A 42 -19.77 -17.07 3.43
CA ILE A 42 -20.20 -15.96 2.56
C ILE A 42 -19.34 -14.72 2.79
N GLY A 43 -18.84 -14.54 4.02
CA GLY A 43 -17.94 -13.46 4.38
C GLY A 43 -18.64 -12.13 4.71
N LYS A 44 -18.04 -11.02 4.27
CA LYS A 44 -18.35 -9.68 4.79
C LYS A 44 -19.79 -9.20 4.53
N TYR A 45 -20.44 -9.69 3.47
CA TYR A 45 -21.71 -9.16 2.98
C TYR A 45 -22.91 -10.06 3.23
N VAL A 46 -22.92 -10.77 4.37
CA VAL A 46 -24.04 -11.63 4.78
C VAL A 46 -25.34 -10.87 5.02
N ARG A 47 -26.45 -11.43 4.55
CA ARG A 47 -27.80 -10.90 4.63
C ARG A 47 -28.71 -11.95 5.23
N ALA A 48 -29.85 -11.50 5.76
CA ALA A 48 -30.86 -12.41 6.28
C ALA A 48 -31.40 -13.38 5.22
N GLN A 49 -31.40 -12.97 3.94
CA GLN A 49 -31.79 -13.85 2.84
C GLN A 49 -30.88 -15.06 2.73
N ASP A 50 -29.60 -14.92 3.09
CA ASP A 50 -28.64 -16.00 2.95
C ASP A 50 -28.92 -17.14 3.97
N ILE A 51 -29.59 -16.85 5.10
CA ILE A 51 -30.08 -17.89 6.03
C ILE A 51 -31.31 -18.60 5.45
N ASP A 52 -32.25 -17.85 4.87
CA ASP A 52 -33.45 -18.40 4.24
C ASP A 52 -33.07 -19.31 3.06
N ASP A 53 -32.23 -18.82 2.15
CA ASP A 53 -31.71 -19.55 0.99
C ASP A 53 -30.94 -20.81 1.41
N TYR A 54 -30.20 -20.77 2.53
CA TYR A 54 -29.50 -21.93 3.05
C TYR A 54 -30.44 -23.00 3.58
N LEU A 55 -31.43 -22.58 4.37
CA LEU A 55 -32.40 -23.48 4.98
C LEU A 55 -33.43 -24.01 3.98
N ASP A 56 -33.53 -23.42 2.78
CA ASP A 56 -34.36 -23.95 1.69
C ASP A 56 -33.71 -25.09 0.91
N LYS A 57 -32.40 -25.32 1.07
CA LYS A 57 -31.71 -26.40 0.36
C LYS A 57 -32.29 -27.76 0.76
N GLU A 58 -32.57 -28.59 -0.23
CA GLU A 58 -33.27 -29.87 -0.05
C GLU A 58 -32.55 -30.82 0.94
N ASP A 59 -31.21 -30.83 0.90
CA ASP A 59 -30.37 -31.61 1.81
C ASP A 59 -30.40 -31.07 3.26
N VAL A 60 -30.42 -29.74 3.43
CA VAL A 60 -30.52 -29.08 4.74
C VAL A 60 -31.91 -29.32 5.35
N ARG A 61 -32.97 -29.14 4.56
CA ARG A 61 -34.37 -29.39 4.98
C ARG A 61 -34.58 -30.83 5.42
N THR A 62 -34.00 -31.77 4.70
CA THR A 62 -34.10 -33.20 5.02
C THR A 62 -33.36 -33.52 6.32
N ARG A 63 -32.13 -33.00 6.51
CA ARG A 63 -31.33 -33.23 7.72
C ARG A 63 -31.97 -32.68 8.99
N PHE A 64 -32.50 -31.45 8.94
CA PHE A 64 -33.13 -30.79 10.09
C PHE A 64 -34.65 -30.96 10.16
N GLN A 65 -35.24 -31.78 9.28
CA GLN A 65 -36.68 -32.05 9.21
C GLN A 65 -37.55 -30.78 9.10
N ILE A 66 -37.05 -29.78 8.37
CA ILE A 66 -37.70 -28.47 8.19
C ILE A 66 -38.75 -28.58 7.07
N LYS A 67 -40.03 -28.52 7.45
CA LYS A 67 -41.16 -28.66 6.52
C LYS A 67 -41.34 -27.46 5.61
N GLU A 68 -41.15 -26.25 6.14
CA GLU A 68 -41.24 -24.98 5.42
C GLU A 68 -40.12 -24.06 5.93
N THR A 69 -39.52 -23.28 5.04
CA THR A 69 -38.41 -22.40 5.42
C THR A 69 -38.87 -21.27 6.32
N ILE A 70 -37.91 -20.61 6.94
CA ILE A 70 -38.19 -19.50 7.82
C ILE A 70 -38.49 -18.25 7.00
N SER A 71 -39.41 -17.40 7.45
CA SER A 71 -39.59 -16.11 6.81
C SER A 71 -38.34 -15.24 6.94
N LEU A 72 -38.13 -14.31 5.99
CA LEU A 72 -37.07 -13.30 6.06
C LEU A 72 -37.09 -12.50 7.39
N VAL A 73 -38.27 -12.28 7.98
CA VAL A 73 -38.42 -11.61 9.28
C VAL A 73 -37.84 -12.47 10.41
N THR A 74 -38.04 -13.78 10.35
CA THR A 74 -37.46 -14.75 11.30
C THR A 74 -35.95 -14.83 11.12
N ALA A 75 -35.45 -14.91 9.88
CA ALA A 75 -34.02 -14.89 9.57
C ALA A 75 -33.31 -13.63 10.13
N LYS A 76 -33.94 -12.46 9.99
CA LYS A 76 -33.43 -11.21 10.61
C LYS A 76 -33.34 -11.30 12.12
N ARG A 77 -34.34 -11.89 12.78
CA ARG A 77 -34.32 -12.10 14.25
C ARG A 77 -33.22 -13.07 14.65
N TRP A 78 -32.98 -14.11 13.86
CA TRP A 78 -31.92 -15.08 14.10
C TRP A 78 -30.53 -14.45 13.98
N MET A 79 -30.27 -13.66 12.94
CA MET A 79 -29.03 -12.88 12.82
C MET A 79 -28.77 -12.03 14.08
N HIS A 80 -29.79 -11.30 14.55
CA HIS A 80 -29.66 -10.50 15.78
C HIS A 80 -29.37 -11.34 17.03
N ARG A 81 -29.95 -12.54 17.13
CA ARG A 81 -29.75 -13.45 18.26
C ARG A 81 -28.39 -14.17 18.22
N MET A 82 -27.83 -14.35 17.04
CA MET A 82 -26.47 -14.86 16.80
C MET A 82 -25.40 -13.76 16.76
N ASP A 83 -25.73 -12.55 17.22
CA ASP A 83 -24.87 -11.37 17.24
C ASP A 83 -24.33 -10.87 15.89
N TYR A 84 -24.92 -11.29 14.77
CA TYR A 84 -24.67 -10.68 13.46
C TYR A 84 -25.36 -9.31 13.38
N ARG A 85 -24.57 -8.24 13.54
CA ARG A 85 -25.05 -6.86 13.49
C ARG A 85 -24.29 -6.08 12.44
N TRP A 86 -25.02 -5.43 11.55
CA TRP A 86 -24.45 -4.39 10.69
C TRP A 86 -24.07 -3.19 11.56
N THR A 87 -22.76 -2.97 11.68
CA THR A 87 -22.23 -1.80 12.37
C THR A 87 -21.50 -0.91 11.34
N HIS A 88 -21.44 0.38 11.64
CA HIS A 88 -20.51 1.24 10.92
C HIS A 88 -19.10 0.93 11.41
N ASN A 89 -18.16 0.72 10.48
CA ASN A 89 -16.75 0.64 10.82
C ASN A 89 -16.36 1.91 11.59
N LEU A 90 -16.04 1.76 12.87
CA LEU A 90 -15.50 2.85 13.65
C LEU A 90 -14.13 3.21 13.05
N LYS A 91 -13.92 4.49 12.74
CA LYS A 91 -12.61 4.98 12.28
C LYS A 91 -11.59 4.69 13.39
N GLY A 92 -10.63 3.81 13.13
CA GLY A 92 -9.57 3.49 14.10
C GLY A 92 -9.23 2.00 14.23
N GLN A 93 -10.05 1.09 13.70
CA GLN A 93 -9.69 -0.32 13.64
C GLN A 93 -8.76 -0.57 12.45
N TYR A 94 -7.54 -1.05 12.70
CA TYR A 94 -6.60 -1.41 11.65
C TYR A 94 -7.09 -2.69 10.99
N VAL A 95 -7.71 -2.55 9.82
CA VAL A 95 -8.01 -3.69 8.94
C VAL A 95 -6.74 -3.96 8.16
N ASP A 96 -6.21 -5.15 8.32
CA ASP A 96 -5.02 -5.53 7.58
C ASP A 96 -5.34 -5.55 6.08
N GLY A 97 -4.64 -4.69 5.34
CA GLY A 97 -4.94 -4.42 3.94
C GLY A 97 -4.34 -5.43 2.98
N HIS A 98 -3.64 -6.45 3.48
CA HIS A 98 -2.94 -7.43 2.65
C HIS A 98 -3.87 -8.30 1.81
N GLU A 99 -5.13 -8.50 2.25
CA GLU A 99 -6.14 -9.29 1.52
C GLU A 99 -6.84 -8.52 0.40
N ARG A 100 -6.55 -7.23 0.21
CA ARG A 100 -7.18 -6.46 -0.87
C ARG A 100 -6.75 -7.02 -2.23
N ASP A 101 -7.70 -7.16 -3.16
CA ASP A 101 -7.44 -7.69 -4.50
C ASP A 101 -6.28 -7.00 -5.22
N ASP A 102 -6.17 -5.68 -5.10
CA ASP A 102 -5.07 -4.92 -5.73
C ASP A 102 -3.70 -5.22 -5.09
N VAL A 103 -3.67 -5.51 -3.80
CA VAL A 103 -2.45 -5.86 -3.05
C VAL A 103 -2.03 -7.30 -3.36
N ILE A 104 -2.99 -8.24 -3.31
CA ILE A 104 -2.76 -9.64 -3.69
C ILE A 104 -2.27 -9.72 -5.14
N TRP A 105 -2.93 -9.01 -6.05
CA TRP A 105 -2.54 -9.01 -7.46
C TRP A 105 -1.11 -8.52 -7.65
N TYR A 106 -0.74 -7.39 -7.03
CA TYR A 106 0.63 -6.86 -7.11
C TYR A 106 1.64 -7.87 -6.52
N HIS A 107 1.33 -8.44 -5.36
CA HIS A 107 2.19 -9.42 -4.72
C HIS A 107 2.45 -10.63 -5.63
N GLN A 108 1.38 -11.26 -6.13
CA GLN A 108 1.46 -12.48 -6.93
C GLN A 108 1.97 -12.26 -8.36
N ASN A 109 1.59 -11.15 -9.00
CA ASN A 109 1.84 -10.94 -10.42
C ASN A 109 3.01 -10.03 -10.74
N VAL A 110 3.47 -9.23 -9.77
CA VAL A 110 4.58 -8.29 -9.97
C VAL A 110 5.74 -8.66 -9.05
N PHE A 111 5.54 -8.58 -7.73
CA PHE A 111 6.62 -8.72 -6.75
C PHE A 111 7.26 -10.12 -6.79
N LEU A 112 6.47 -11.19 -6.61
CA LEU A 112 7.02 -12.56 -6.57
C LEU A 112 7.69 -12.95 -7.90
N LYS A 113 7.14 -12.48 -9.03
CA LYS A 113 7.75 -12.75 -10.35
C LYS A 113 9.06 -12.01 -10.56
N GLN A 114 9.19 -10.79 -10.03
CA GLN A 114 10.47 -10.06 -10.05
C GLN A 114 11.47 -10.72 -9.10
N TRP A 115 11.04 -11.03 -7.87
CA TRP A 115 11.86 -11.68 -6.86
C TRP A 115 12.44 -13.01 -7.34
N ALA A 116 11.59 -13.91 -7.87
CA ALA A 116 12.03 -15.20 -8.37
C ALA A 116 13.09 -15.12 -9.49
N LYS A 117 13.04 -14.07 -10.33
CA LYS A 117 14.07 -13.83 -11.37
C LYS A 117 15.40 -13.38 -10.77
N MET A 118 15.36 -12.66 -9.66
CA MET A 118 16.57 -12.18 -8.98
C MET A 118 17.16 -13.27 -8.08
N GLU A 119 16.32 -14.08 -7.44
CA GLU A 119 16.69 -15.14 -6.50
C GLU A 119 17.71 -16.13 -7.08
N GLU A 120 17.64 -16.43 -8.38
CA GLU A 120 18.62 -17.27 -9.09
C GLU A 120 20.05 -16.72 -9.00
N TYR A 121 20.23 -15.40 -8.91
CA TYR A 121 21.52 -14.71 -8.90
C TYR A 121 21.83 -14.05 -7.54
N MET A 122 20.98 -14.27 -6.54
CA MET A 122 21.18 -13.77 -5.18
C MET A 122 22.12 -14.66 -4.37
N HIS A 123 22.78 -14.06 -3.39
CA HIS A 123 23.55 -14.79 -2.40
C HIS A 123 22.65 -15.62 -1.49
N THR A 124 22.84 -16.95 -1.48
CA THR A 124 22.21 -17.87 -0.52
C THR A 124 23.15 -18.18 0.63
N TRP A 125 22.66 -17.98 1.85
CA TRP A 125 23.37 -18.31 3.08
C TRP A 125 22.84 -19.64 3.63
N ASP A 126 23.68 -20.68 3.61
CA ASP A 126 23.41 -21.92 4.33
C ASP A 126 24.02 -21.81 5.73
N PRO A 127 23.22 -21.87 6.82
CA PRO A 127 23.75 -21.77 8.17
C PRO A 127 24.65 -22.95 8.57
N ASP A 128 24.58 -24.10 7.87
CA ASP A 128 25.34 -25.30 8.19
C ASP A 128 26.59 -25.51 7.29
N GLU A 129 26.69 -24.80 6.16
CA GLU A 129 27.87 -24.85 5.28
C GLU A 129 28.66 -23.53 5.34
N SER A 130 29.89 -23.57 5.85
CA SER A 130 30.82 -22.44 5.87
C SER A 130 31.38 -22.06 4.48
N VAL A 131 30.72 -22.46 3.40
CA VAL A 131 31.16 -22.27 2.03
C VAL A 131 30.04 -21.68 1.18
N ASN A 132 30.37 -20.54 0.58
CA ASN A 132 29.51 -19.75 -0.32
C ASN A 132 29.06 -20.57 -1.54
N ASN A 133 27.86 -21.16 -1.50
CA ASN A 133 27.27 -21.76 -2.69
C ASN A 133 26.55 -20.68 -3.50
N THR A 134 27.10 -20.38 -4.68
CA THR A 134 26.40 -19.58 -5.69
C THR A 134 25.53 -20.55 -6.49
N ASN A 135 24.24 -20.27 -6.65
CA ASN A 135 23.36 -21.02 -7.54
C ASN A 135 23.74 -20.75 -9.01
N HIS A 136 24.87 -21.28 -9.47
CA HIS A 136 25.17 -21.29 -10.90
C HIS A 136 24.62 -22.58 -11.53
N PRO A 137 23.78 -22.50 -12.58
CA PRO A 137 23.53 -23.66 -13.43
C PRO A 137 24.87 -24.09 -14.04
N ALA A 138 25.19 -25.37 -13.93
CA ALA A 138 26.47 -25.95 -14.39
C ALA A 138 26.67 -25.95 -15.92
N ASP A 139 25.88 -25.20 -16.68
CA ASP A 139 25.93 -25.22 -18.15
C ASP A 139 25.50 -23.88 -18.74
N SER A 140 26.44 -22.95 -18.94
CA SER A 140 26.27 -21.83 -19.85
C SER A 140 27.63 -21.27 -20.26
N THR A 141 27.98 -21.50 -21.51
CA THR A 141 29.13 -20.93 -22.25
C THR A 141 28.96 -19.44 -22.56
N SER A 142 28.22 -18.71 -21.72
CA SER A 142 28.05 -17.26 -21.77
C SER A 142 28.79 -16.62 -20.60
N SER A 143 29.30 -15.41 -20.78
CA SER A 143 30.12 -14.67 -19.79
C SER A 143 29.61 -14.82 -18.35
N PRO A 144 30.49 -14.86 -17.33
CA PRO A 144 30.07 -15.05 -15.95
C PRO A 144 29.03 -13.98 -15.58
N HIS A 145 27.80 -14.42 -15.30
CA HIS A 145 26.72 -13.54 -14.86
C HIS A 145 27.17 -12.83 -13.58
N LYS A 146 27.02 -11.50 -13.54
CA LYS A 146 27.34 -10.70 -12.36
C LYS A 146 26.37 -11.04 -11.23
N LYS A 147 26.87 -10.97 -10.00
CA LYS A 147 26.08 -11.25 -8.78
C LYS A 147 25.10 -10.12 -8.52
N ILE A 148 23.89 -10.42 -8.04
CA ILE A 148 22.90 -9.39 -7.68
C ILE A 148 23.03 -9.01 -6.21
N CYS A 149 23.27 -7.73 -5.94
CA CYS A 149 23.26 -7.14 -4.60
C CYS A 149 22.01 -6.30 -4.37
N ILE A 150 21.29 -6.64 -3.29
CA ILE A 150 19.99 -6.05 -2.96
C ILE A 150 20.14 -5.08 -1.78
N TRP A 151 20.01 -3.79 -2.08
CA TRP A 151 20.11 -2.71 -1.11
C TRP A 151 18.73 -2.28 -0.63
N PHE A 152 18.43 -2.46 0.65
CA PHE A 152 17.17 -2.00 1.22
C PHE A 152 17.28 -0.53 1.64
N HIS A 153 16.47 0.33 1.03
CA HIS A 153 16.31 1.73 1.43
C HIS A 153 15.55 1.79 2.74
N ASP A 154 16.24 2.26 3.76
CA ASP A 154 15.73 2.39 5.09
C ASP A 154 15.35 3.84 5.41
N LYS A 155 14.20 4.04 6.06
CA LYS A 155 13.78 5.30 6.67
C LYS A 155 13.07 5.02 7.99
N ASN A 156 13.40 5.81 9.00
CA ASN A 156 12.83 5.67 10.34
C ASN A 156 11.29 5.90 10.33
N GLU A 157 10.50 4.84 10.54
CA GLU A 157 9.06 4.95 10.85
C GLU A 157 8.87 5.07 12.37
N THR A 158 8.17 6.11 12.82
CA THR A 158 7.81 6.26 14.24
C THR A 158 6.88 5.12 14.68
N THR A 159 7.40 4.16 15.43
CA THR A 159 6.66 3.06 16.04
C THR A 159 5.70 3.57 17.13
N THR A 160 4.45 3.11 17.07
CA THR A 160 3.31 3.38 18.00
C THR A 160 2.86 4.86 18.12
N PRO A 161 1.58 5.19 17.85
CA PRO A 161 1.08 6.56 17.92
C PRO A 161 0.91 7.01 19.38
N TYR A 162 2.02 7.36 20.02
CA TYR A 162 1.99 8.41 21.02
C TYR A 162 1.95 9.74 20.30
N THR A 163 1.24 10.74 20.84
CA THR A 163 1.37 12.11 20.37
C THR A 163 2.86 12.46 20.37
N LYS A 164 3.42 12.70 19.19
CA LYS A 164 4.81 13.12 19.00
C LYS A 164 5.07 14.28 19.96
N GLY A 165 5.92 14.08 20.95
CA GLY A 165 6.30 15.15 21.88
C GLY A 165 6.94 16.32 21.14
N GLU A 166 7.02 17.49 21.78
CA GLU A 166 7.65 18.71 21.25
C GLU A 166 9.18 18.60 21.02
N GLY A 167 9.74 17.38 21.06
CA GLY A 167 11.15 17.12 20.82
C GLY A 167 11.55 17.26 19.35
N ALA A 168 12.80 17.66 19.11
CA ALA A 168 13.39 17.68 17.78
C ALA A 168 13.37 16.27 17.16
N SER A 169 12.83 16.13 15.94
CA SER A 169 12.86 14.85 15.23
C SER A 169 14.03 14.77 14.26
N LEU A 170 14.83 13.73 14.41
CA LEU A 170 15.88 13.36 13.47
C LEU A 170 15.43 12.14 12.66
N MET A 171 15.38 12.29 11.35
CA MET A 171 15.19 11.20 10.40
C MET A 171 16.56 10.73 9.92
N VAL A 172 16.76 9.43 9.92
CA VAL A 172 17.95 8.79 9.32
C VAL A 172 17.43 7.95 8.16
N ALA A 173 18.00 8.18 6.97
CA ALA A 173 17.74 7.35 5.80
C ALA A 173 19.06 6.76 5.31
N ASP A 174 19.08 5.48 4.97
CA ASP A 174 20.31 4.77 4.58
C ASP A 174 20.00 3.55 3.69
N PHE A 175 21.03 2.85 3.22
CA PHE A 175 20.90 1.60 2.49
C PHE A 175 21.66 0.48 3.22
N VAL A 176 21.10 -0.72 3.26
CA VAL A 176 21.73 -1.88 3.91
C VAL A 176 21.74 -3.10 2.98
N LEU A 177 22.83 -3.86 3.03
CA LEU A 177 23.03 -5.15 2.37
C LEU A 177 23.56 -6.16 3.39
N ALA A 178 23.15 -7.42 3.29
CA ALA A 178 23.50 -8.45 4.28
C ALA A 178 25.02 -8.61 4.46
N ASP A 179 25.78 -8.60 3.35
CA ASP A 179 27.21 -8.90 3.34
C ASP A 179 28.08 -7.71 3.83
N HIS A 180 27.57 -6.49 3.65
CA HIS A 180 28.33 -5.25 3.85
C HIS A 180 27.77 -4.36 4.96
N GLY A 181 26.59 -4.70 5.52
CA GLY A 181 25.88 -3.87 6.48
C GLY A 181 25.41 -2.56 5.84
N TRP A 182 25.45 -1.47 6.61
CA TRP A 182 25.10 -0.13 6.12
C TRP A 182 26.06 0.30 5.01
N LEU A 183 25.53 0.90 3.95
CA LEU A 183 26.31 1.30 2.79
C LEU A 183 27.33 2.38 3.17
N CYS A 184 28.58 1.96 3.16
CA CYS A 184 29.75 2.77 3.34
C CYS A 184 30.80 2.36 2.30
N SER A 185 31.64 3.30 1.88
CA SER A 185 32.88 2.99 1.17
C SER A 185 33.69 1.91 1.92
N PRO A 186 34.50 1.08 1.23
CA PRO A 186 35.32 0.05 1.87
C PRO A 186 36.28 0.58 2.94
N ASN A 187 36.62 1.87 2.89
CA ASN A 187 37.47 2.54 3.88
C ASN A 187 36.69 3.23 5.02
N GLY A 188 35.36 3.17 5.00
CA GLY A 188 34.45 3.71 6.02
C GLY A 188 34.30 5.24 6.04
N LYS A 189 34.80 5.97 5.03
CA LYS A 189 34.80 7.45 5.04
C LYS A 189 33.61 8.08 4.33
N GLU A 190 33.10 7.42 3.31
CA GLU A 190 31.91 7.84 2.58
C GLU A 190 30.73 6.95 2.97
N SER A 191 29.55 7.56 3.12
CA SER A 191 28.30 6.87 3.44
C SER A 191 27.16 7.42 2.59
N ALA A 192 26.17 6.60 2.29
CA ALA A 192 24.91 7.02 1.67
C ALA A 192 23.88 7.56 2.67
N ARG A 193 24.23 7.58 3.96
CA ARG A 193 23.35 8.02 5.05
C ARG A 193 22.98 9.49 4.93
N VAL A 194 21.69 9.76 5.02
CA VAL A 194 21.14 11.11 5.14
C VAL A 194 20.58 11.31 6.54
N LEU A 195 21.08 12.35 7.21
CA LEU A 195 20.55 12.85 8.47
C LEU A 195 19.68 14.07 8.18
N PHE A 196 18.41 14.01 8.54
CA PHE A 196 17.44 15.05 8.22
C PHE A 196 16.68 15.50 9.47
N LYS A 197 16.81 16.77 9.85
CA LYS A 197 16.11 17.34 11.02
C LYS A 197 14.73 17.82 10.59
N ALA A 198 13.73 16.97 10.81
CA ALA A 198 12.37 17.28 10.42
C ALA A 198 11.75 18.38 11.28
N GLY A 199 11.10 19.36 10.64
CA GLY A 199 10.40 20.46 11.30
C GLY A 199 10.39 21.75 10.48
N LYS A 200 9.33 22.55 10.63
CA LYS A 200 9.15 23.83 9.91
C LYS A 200 10.29 24.83 10.17
N SER A 201 10.88 24.79 11.35
CA SER A 201 12.03 25.63 11.75
C SER A 201 13.38 24.93 11.60
N GLN A 202 13.44 23.81 10.87
CA GLN A 202 14.63 23.00 10.62
C GLN A 202 14.73 22.71 9.10
N ASP A 203 14.98 21.46 8.70
CA ASP A 203 15.19 21.08 7.29
C ASP A 203 13.87 20.89 6.53
N GLY A 204 12.72 20.97 7.22
CA GLY A 204 11.40 20.85 6.61
C GLY A 204 10.87 19.41 6.58
N TYR A 205 10.48 18.95 5.39
CA TYR A 205 9.96 17.59 5.13
C TYR A 205 10.88 16.86 4.17
N PHE A 206 11.16 15.58 4.42
CA PHE A 206 11.90 14.74 3.50
C PHE A 206 11.03 14.39 2.29
N THR A 207 11.41 14.87 1.11
CA THR A 207 10.60 14.83 -0.11
C THR A 207 11.02 13.71 -1.06
N ASN A 208 10.23 13.48 -2.11
CA ASN A 208 10.63 12.57 -3.20
C ASN A 208 11.93 13.05 -3.88
N ASP A 209 12.19 14.35 -3.97
CA ASP A 209 13.42 14.86 -4.57
C ASP A 209 14.63 14.48 -3.70
N ASP A 210 14.49 14.51 -2.37
CA ASP A 210 15.55 14.08 -1.44
C ASP A 210 15.83 12.57 -1.57
N ILE A 211 14.77 11.76 -1.74
CA ILE A 211 14.88 10.31 -1.96
C ILE A 211 15.59 10.02 -3.29
N VAL A 212 15.24 10.74 -4.35
CA VAL A 212 15.89 10.61 -5.67
C VAL A 212 17.36 11.01 -5.59
N ALA A 213 17.66 12.15 -4.96
CA ALA A 213 19.03 12.64 -4.80
C ALA A 213 19.88 11.66 -3.96
N GLN A 214 19.33 11.14 -2.86
CA GLN A 214 19.99 10.11 -2.07
C GLN A 214 20.27 8.88 -2.93
N SER A 215 19.28 8.39 -3.67
CA SER A 215 19.41 7.19 -4.51
C SER A 215 20.47 7.38 -5.61
N GLN A 216 20.52 8.53 -6.28
CA GLN A 216 21.55 8.82 -7.29
C GLN A 216 22.97 8.83 -6.68
N ASN A 217 23.13 9.40 -5.49
CA ASN A 217 24.41 9.38 -4.78
C ASN A 217 24.80 7.94 -4.38
N THR A 218 23.86 7.15 -3.88
CA THR A 218 24.04 5.74 -3.55
C THR A 218 24.44 4.93 -4.78
N ILE A 219 23.79 5.14 -5.92
CA ILE A 219 24.12 4.48 -7.20
C ILE A 219 25.58 4.75 -7.59
N LYS A 220 26.03 6.01 -7.47
CA LYS A 220 27.42 6.37 -7.72
C LYS A 220 28.38 5.58 -6.81
N GLN A 221 28.08 5.52 -5.51
CA GLN A 221 28.91 4.79 -4.54
C GLN A 221 28.97 3.29 -4.86
N VAL A 222 27.83 2.64 -5.15
CA VAL A 222 27.83 1.20 -5.40
C VAL A 222 28.53 0.83 -6.72
N LYS A 223 28.41 1.67 -7.76
CA LYS A 223 29.13 1.50 -9.01
C LYS A 223 30.65 1.68 -8.84
N GLU A 224 31.06 2.58 -7.95
CA GLU A 224 32.48 2.84 -7.67
C GLU A 224 33.11 1.73 -6.81
N HIS A 225 32.44 1.35 -5.72
CA HIS A 225 32.99 0.45 -4.72
C HIS A 225 32.71 -1.03 -5.01
N PHE A 226 31.66 -1.33 -5.78
CA PHE A 226 31.22 -2.69 -6.12
C PHE A 226 30.92 -2.86 -7.64
N PRO A 227 31.87 -2.55 -8.55
CA PRO A 227 31.64 -2.53 -10.00
C PRO A 227 31.39 -3.92 -10.64
N GLY A 228 31.73 -5.00 -9.92
CA GLY A 228 31.55 -6.38 -10.38
C GLY A 228 30.16 -6.96 -10.11
N GLU A 229 29.29 -6.20 -9.45
CA GLU A 229 27.97 -6.61 -8.99
C GLU A 229 26.87 -5.83 -9.72
N ASP A 230 25.73 -6.48 -9.90
CA ASP A 230 24.50 -5.87 -10.39
C ASP A 230 23.67 -5.41 -9.18
N HIS A 231 23.27 -4.15 -9.16
CA HIS A 231 22.64 -3.55 -7.99
C HIS A 231 21.12 -3.42 -8.16
N VAL A 232 20.36 -3.85 -7.15
CA VAL A 232 18.91 -3.67 -7.06
C VAL A 232 18.59 -2.90 -5.79
N PHE A 233 17.85 -1.81 -5.92
CA PHE A 233 17.46 -0.99 -4.76
C PHE A 233 16.01 -1.28 -4.39
N VAL A 234 15.78 -1.64 -3.13
CA VAL A 234 14.48 -2.03 -2.61
C VAL A 234 13.93 -0.91 -1.73
N PHE A 235 12.69 -0.51 -2.00
CA PHE A 235 12.02 0.55 -1.25
C PHE A 235 10.70 0.04 -0.68
N ASP A 236 10.26 0.60 0.45
CA ASP A 236 8.87 0.42 0.86
C ASP A 236 7.90 1.06 -0.15
N ASN A 237 6.67 0.58 -0.15
CA ASN A 237 5.63 1.02 -1.08
C ASN A 237 4.94 2.33 -0.63
N ALA A 238 5.75 3.29 -0.16
CA ALA A 238 5.26 4.57 0.29
C ALA A 238 4.91 5.47 -0.90
N THR A 239 3.87 6.30 -0.72
CA THR A 239 3.41 7.24 -1.75
C THR A 239 4.49 8.26 -2.15
N THR A 240 5.44 8.56 -1.27
CA THR A 240 6.59 9.42 -1.56
C THR A 240 7.60 8.75 -2.50
N HIS A 241 7.79 7.43 -2.43
CA HIS A 241 8.67 6.69 -3.35
C HIS A 241 8.01 6.51 -4.72
N LEU A 242 6.70 6.26 -4.72
CA LEU A 242 5.89 6.10 -5.93
C LEU A 242 5.47 7.44 -6.58
N LYS A 243 6.03 8.57 -6.15
CA LYS A 243 5.68 9.87 -6.74
C LYS A 243 6.07 9.86 -8.22
N ARG A 244 5.08 10.07 -9.09
CA ARG A 244 5.27 10.25 -10.54
C ARG A 244 5.79 11.66 -10.85
N PRO A 245 6.44 11.88 -12.00
CA PRO A 245 6.80 13.21 -12.46
C PRO A 245 5.62 14.21 -12.40
N ASP A 246 5.93 15.47 -12.14
CA ASP A 246 4.95 16.52 -11.83
C ASP A 246 3.96 16.80 -12.99
N ASP A 247 4.37 16.53 -14.23
CA ASP A 247 3.60 16.65 -15.47
C ASP A 247 2.92 15.32 -15.91
N THR A 248 2.97 14.28 -15.07
CA THR A 248 2.43 12.97 -15.43
C THR A 248 0.91 12.96 -15.51
N ILE A 249 0.40 12.13 -16.40
CA ILE A 249 -1.01 11.87 -16.64
C ILE A 249 -1.72 11.28 -15.40
N LEU A 250 -2.81 11.92 -14.96
CA LEU A 250 -3.59 11.53 -13.77
C LEU A 250 -5.11 11.52 -14.01
N ALA A 251 -5.66 10.39 -14.50
CA ALA A 251 -7.07 10.27 -14.88
C ALA A 251 -8.07 10.75 -13.80
N HIS A 252 -7.88 10.37 -12.53
CA HIS A 252 -8.83 10.68 -11.45
C HIS A 252 -8.99 12.18 -11.13
N LYS A 253 -8.04 13.03 -11.53
CA LYS A 253 -8.13 14.48 -11.31
C LYS A 253 -8.60 15.25 -12.54
N MET A 254 -8.70 14.58 -13.70
CA MET A 254 -9.06 15.24 -14.95
C MET A 254 -10.54 15.62 -14.95
N PRO A 255 -10.89 16.84 -15.38
CA PRO A 255 -12.28 17.19 -15.59
C PRO A 255 -12.84 16.45 -16.80
N LYS A 256 -14.12 16.09 -16.74
CA LYS A 256 -14.81 15.42 -17.85
C LYS A 256 -14.89 16.28 -19.11
N TYR A 257 -15.01 17.59 -18.93
CA TYR A 257 -15.21 18.57 -20.00
C TYR A 257 -14.04 19.55 -20.09
N PRO A 258 -13.85 20.20 -21.27
CA PRO A 258 -12.92 21.30 -21.39
C PRO A 258 -13.16 22.39 -20.34
N SER A 259 -12.09 23.08 -19.93
CA SER A 259 -12.21 24.25 -19.05
C SER A 259 -13.06 25.36 -19.70
N LYS A 260 -13.71 26.22 -18.91
CA LYS A 260 -14.43 27.37 -19.46
C LYS A 260 -13.45 28.41 -20.02
N GLU A 261 -13.89 29.24 -20.97
CA GLU A 261 -13.08 30.37 -21.45
C GLU A 261 -12.60 31.25 -20.28
N GLY A 262 -11.35 31.69 -20.36
CA GLY A 262 -10.67 32.41 -19.27
C GLY A 262 -10.14 31.53 -18.13
N THR A 263 -10.38 30.22 -18.17
CA THR A 263 -9.83 29.25 -17.19
C THR A 263 -9.14 28.10 -17.90
N ASN A 264 -8.12 27.54 -17.25
CA ASN A 264 -7.50 26.30 -17.68
C ASN A 264 -7.27 25.36 -16.51
N TRP A 265 -7.36 24.07 -16.80
CA TRP A 265 -7.06 23.00 -15.88
C TRP A 265 -5.63 22.51 -16.09
N GLY A 266 -4.95 22.24 -14.98
CA GLY A 266 -3.61 21.69 -14.93
C GLY A 266 -3.37 21.07 -13.56
N ILE A 267 -2.27 20.34 -13.43
CA ILE A 267 -1.88 19.72 -12.16
C ILE A 267 -1.32 20.78 -11.24
N GLU A 268 -1.80 20.84 -10.01
CA GLU A 268 -1.23 21.69 -8.97
C GLU A 268 0.01 21.04 -8.37
N VAL A 269 1.16 21.63 -8.67
CA VAL A 269 2.47 21.17 -8.17
C VAL A 269 3.04 22.21 -7.21
N THR A 270 3.90 21.76 -6.30
CA THR A 270 4.56 22.65 -5.35
C THR A 270 5.53 23.56 -6.10
N ALA A 271 5.36 24.87 -5.94
CA ALA A 271 6.24 25.85 -6.57
C ALA A 271 7.65 25.75 -5.95
N LYS A 272 8.66 25.74 -6.80
CA LYS A 272 10.07 25.72 -6.42
C LYS A 272 10.77 26.96 -6.98
N ASP A 273 11.79 27.44 -6.27
CA ASP A 273 12.68 28.50 -6.75
C ASP A 273 13.73 27.96 -7.73
N VAL A 274 14.61 28.84 -8.21
CA VAL A 274 15.71 28.48 -9.13
C VAL A 274 16.70 27.47 -8.54
N ALA A 275 16.74 27.33 -7.22
CA ALA A 275 17.59 26.38 -6.51
C ALA A 275 16.84 25.06 -6.17
N GLY A 276 15.59 24.92 -6.62
CA GLY A 276 14.76 23.73 -6.37
C GLY A 276 14.08 23.72 -5.00
N LYS A 277 14.19 24.79 -4.19
CA LYS A 277 13.60 24.86 -2.85
C LYS A 277 12.14 25.26 -2.90
N ILE A 278 11.32 24.67 -2.03
CA ILE A 278 9.88 24.96 -1.93
C ILE A 278 9.65 26.44 -1.60
N ILE A 279 8.84 27.11 -2.42
CA ILE A 279 8.38 28.47 -2.17
C ILE A 279 7.16 28.41 -1.25
N TYR A 280 7.21 29.10 -0.12
CA TYR A 280 6.10 29.19 0.83
C TYR A 280 5.32 30.50 0.63
N ARG A 281 4.01 30.44 0.85
CA ARG A 281 3.12 31.61 0.91
C ARG A 281 3.26 32.31 2.27
N THR A 282 2.68 33.49 2.40
CA THR A 282 2.67 34.29 3.65
C THR A 282 1.99 33.58 4.83
N ASP A 283 1.11 32.62 4.56
CA ASP A 283 0.46 31.75 5.57
C ASP A 283 1.36 30.57 6.01
N GLY A 284 2.57 30.45 5.44
CA GLY A 284 3.50 29.36 5.70
C GLY A 284 3.13 28.03 5.04
N LYS A 285 2.16 27.99 4.12
CA LYS A 285 1.86 26.80 3.31
C LYS A 285 2.69 26.79 2.02
N PRO A 286 3.06 25.61 1.49
CA PRO A 286 3.72 25.52 0.19
C PRO A 286 2.87 26.19 -0.90
N SER A 287 3.49 27.07 -1.69
CA SER A 287 2.86 27.66 -2.85
C SER A 287 2.63 26.60 -3.94
N LYS A 288 1.59 26.79 -4.73
CA LYS A 288 1.17 25.88 -5.79
C LYS A 288 1.13 26.61 -7.12
N VAL A 289 1.67 25.98 -8.16
CA VAL A 289 1.58 26.41 -9.56
C VAL A 289 0.87 25.34 -10.38
N LYS A 290 0.20 25.75 -11.46
CA LYS A 290 -0.45 24.82 -12.39
C LYS A 290 0.49 24.48 -13.52
N VAL A 291 0.75 23.18 -13.73
CA VAL A 291 1.50 22.67 -14.88
C VAL A 291 0.57 21.90 -15.81
N GLN A 292 0.90 21.91 -17.11
CA GLN A 292 0.21 21.06 -18.08
C GLN A 292 0.68 19.63 -17.94
N MET A 293 -0.21 18.67 -18.15
CA MET A 293 0.19 17.28 -18.31
C MET A 293 0.93 17.09 -19.63
N GLY A 294 1.90 16.17 -19.62
CA GLY A 294 2.50 15.65 -20.83
C GLY A 294 1.49 14.93 -21.73
N ASP A 295 1.92 14.68 -22.96
CA ASP A 295 1.12 13.94 -23.93
C ASP A 295 0.93 12.48 -23.49
N SER A 296 -0.24 11.95 -23.83
CA SER A 296 -0.58 10.54 -23.69
C SER A 296 -0.19 9.78 -24.96
N THR A 297 -0.50 8.50 -25.03
CA THR A 297 -0.23 7.67 -26.22
C THR A 297 -1.50 6.94 -26.64
N PHE A 298 -1.75 6.89 -27.94
CA PHE A 298 -2.77 6.04 -28.54
C PHE A 298 -2.31 4.58 -28.56
N ALA A 299 -3.22 3.65 -28.87
CA ALA A 299 -2.92 2.22 -28.95
C ALA A 299 -1.89 1.87 -30.04
N ASP A 300 -1.75 2.71 -31.07
CA ASP A 300 -0.74 2.60 -32.12
C ASP A 300 0.63 3.19 -31.73
N GLY A 301 0.76 3.72 -30.50
CA GLY A 301 1.96 4.35 -29.98
C GLY A 301 2.13 5.82 -30.38
N SER A 302 1.24 6.38 -31.20
CA SER A 302 1.31 7.80 -31.57
C SER A 302 0.94 8.70 -30.38
N PRO A 303 1.51 9.92 -30.29
CA PRO A 303 1.22 10.83 -29.19
C PRO A 303 -0.21 11.37 -29.27
N GLN A 304 -0.91 11.33 -28.14
CA GLN A 304 -2.20 11.96 -27.94
C GLN A 304 -2.04 13.20 -27.05
N SER A 305 -2.15 14.38 -27.64
CA SER A 305 -2.15 15.60 -26.84
C SER A 305 -3.42 15.76 -26.02
N LEU A 306 -3.27 16.06 -24.73
CA LEU A 306 -4.37 16.25 -23.78
C LEU A 306 -4.90 17.70 -23.77
N TYR A 307 -4.18 18.60 -24.43
CA TYR A 307 -4.52 19.99 -24.62
C TYR A 307 -4.77 20.26 -26.11
N PHE A 308 -5.59 21.26 -26.42
CA PHE A 308 -5.80 21.62 -27.82
C PHE A 308 -4.48 22.14 -28.43
N PRO A 309 -4.09 21.66 -29.62
CA PRO A 309 -2.82 22.01 -30.23
C PRO A 309 -2.79 23.46 -30.74
N ASN A 310 -1.59 23.94 -31.06
CA ASN A 310 -1.40 25.23 -31.71
C ASN A 310 -2.21 25.31 -33.02
N GLY A 311 -2.89 26.45 -33.23
CA GLY A 311 -3.79 26.65 -34.37
C GLY A 311 -5.27 26.31 -34.11
N HIS A 312 -5.58 25.66 -32.98
CA HIS A 312 -6.98 25.49 -32.55
C HIS A 312 -7.52 26.78 -31.89
N PRO A 313 -8.81 27.16 -32.05
CA PRO A 313 -9.39 28.34 -31.38
C PRO A 313 -9.24 28.34 -29.85
N ARG A 314 -9.04 27.16 -29.28
CA ARG A 314 -8.86 26.93 -27.84
C ARG A 314 -7.46 26.38 -27.50
N ALA A 315 -6.45 26.69 -28.31
CA ALA A 315 -5.07 26.19 -28.13
C ALA A 315 -4.59 26.33 -26.67
N GLY A 316 -3.93 25.30 -26.17
CA GLY A 316 -3.42 25.24 -24.79
C GLY A 316 -4.48 24.96 -23.72
N ILE A 317 -5.78 24.88 -24.05
CA ILE A 317 -6.83 24.51 -23.09
C ILE A 317 -6.95 22.99 -23.00
N PHE A 318 -7.13 22.47 -21.78
CA PHE A 318 -7.34 21.04 -21.56
C PHE A 318 -8.62 20.55 -22.25
N LYS A 319 -8.54 19.44 -22.98
CA LYS A 319 -9.64 18.90 -23.80
C LYS A 319 -10.78 18.29 -22.99
N GLY A 320 -10.53 17.82 -21.77
CA GLY A 320 -11.51 17.06 -21.01
C GLY A 320 -11.57 15.59 -21.41
N MET A 321 -11.83 14.71 -20.43
CA MET A 321 -11.80 13.25 -20.64
C MET A 321 -12.77 12.78 -21.72
N ALA A 322 -13.93 13.42 -21.89
CA ALA A 322 -14.91 13.02 -22.91
C ALA A 322 -14.37 13.17 -24.34
N ILE A 323 -13.60 14.24 -24.61
CA ILE A 323 -12.97 14.45 -25.91
C ILE A 323 -11.80 13.47 -26.09
N ILE A 324 -10.97 13.31 -25.07
CA ILE A 324 -9.81 12.39 -25.07
C ILE A 324 -10.26 10.95 -25.38
N LEU A 325 -11.34 10.47 -24.76
CA LEU A 325 -11.87 9.14 -25.04
C LEU A 325 -12.54 9.04 -26.40
N LYS A 326 -13.23 10.09 -26.86
CA LYS A 326 -13.79 10.12 -28.22
C LYS A 326 -12.70 10.02 -29.29
N GLU A 327 -11.56 10.70 -29.09
CA GLU A 327 -10.37 10.58 -29.95
C GLU A 327 -9.80 9.16 -29.95
N ARG A 328 -9.96 8.41 -28.84
CA ARG A 328 -9.58 7.00 -28.73
C ARG A 328 -10.61 6.02 -29.32
N GLY A 329 -11.70 6.50 -29.92
CA GLY A 329 -12.72 5.66 -30.55
C GLY A 329 -13.86 5.21 -29.63
N TYR A 330 -13.91 5.69 -28.38
CA TYR A 330 -15.08 5.45 -27.54
C TYR A 330 -16.30 6.22 -28.07
N SER A 331 -17.49 5.62 -27.90
CA SER A 331 -18.76 6.32 -28.10
C SER A 331 -18.82 7.59 -27.26
N ASP A 332 -19.68 8.55 -27.62
CA ASP A 332 -19.77 9.82 -26.89
C ASP A 332 -20.12 9.64 -25.40
N MET A 333 -19.07 9.65 -24.57
CA MET A 333 -19.17 9.46 -23.12
C MET A 333 -19.67 10.73 -22.40
N SER A 334 -19.92 11.84 -23.12
CA SER A 334 -20.42 13.07 -22.51
C SER A 334 -21.77 12.86 -21.82
N ARG A 335 -22.63 12.03 -22.41
CA ARG A 335 -24.00 11.76 -21.93
C ARG A 335 -24.11 10.65 -20.90
N LEU A 336 -23.04 9.88 -20.69
CA LEU A 336 -23.04 8.76 -19.76
C LEU A 336 -22.64 9.22 -18.36
N ASN A 337 -23.40 8.78 -17.35
CA ASN A 337 -23.06 8.94 -15.93
C ASN A 337 -22.13 7.81 -15.45
N ILE A 338 -21.20 7.41 -16.32
CA ILE A 338 -20.16 6.42 -16.03
C ILE A 338 -18.96 7.18 -15.46
N ALA A 339 -18.19 6.53 -14.59
CA ALA A 339 -16.90 7.02 -14.13
C ALA A 339 -15.90 7.05 -15.30
N VAL A 340 -15.96 8.12 -16.10
CA VAL A 340 -15.09 8.38 -17.26
C VAL A 340 -13.61 8.33 -16.87
N ALA A 341 -13.30 8.72 -15.63
CA ALA A 341 -11.97 8.62 -15.05
C ALA A 341 -11.50 7.16 -14.91
N ASP A 342 -12.39 6.21 -14.58
CA ASP A 342 -12.02 4.80 -14.40
C ASP A 342 -11.73 4.13 -15.75
N VAL A 343 -12.50 4.47 -16.79
CA VAL A 343 -12.23 3.99 -18.15
C VAL A 343 -10.83 4.44 -18.58
N LEU A 344 -10.54 5.73 -18.41
CA LEU A 344 -9.25 6.29 -18.80
C LEU A 344 -8.10 5.80 -17.91
N TYR A 345 -8.35 5.62 -16.61
CA TYR A 345 -7.35 5.09 -15.66
C TYR A 345 -6.92 3.67 -16.03
N ASN A 346 -7.85 2.83 -16.50
CA ASN A 346 -7.57 1.44 -16.85
C ASN A 346 -6.85 1.27 -18.19
N GLU A 347 -6.61 2.35 -18.94
CA GLU A 347 -5.79 2.31 -20.14
C GLU A 347 -4.32 1.99 -19.79
N PRO A 348 -3.63 1.12 -20.54
CA PRO A 348 -2.28 0.66 -20.20
C PRO A 348 -1.26 1.79 -19.96
N ASN A 349 -1.39 2.89 -20.69
CA ASN A 349 -0.50 4.04 -20.61
C ASN A 349 -0.81 4.99 -19.43
N PHE A 350 -1.94 4.82 -18.74
CA PHE A 350 -2.29 5.54 -17.51
C PHE A 350 -1.93 4.74 -16.25
N ILE A 351 -2.04 3.42 -16.32
CA ILE A 351 -1.64 2.50 -15.24
C ILE A 351 -0.12 2.51 -15.08
N ASN A 352 0.61 2.27 -16.16
CA ASN A 352 2.03 1.89 -16.11
C ASN A 352 3.00 3.09 -16.13
N VAL A 353 2.64 4.20 -15.49
CA VAL A 353 3.55 5.34 -15.39
C VAL A 353 4.53 5.15 -14.24
N LYS A 354 5.82 5.09 -14.58
CA LYS A 354 6.94 4.99 -13.65
C LYS A 354 7.02 6.21 -12.74
N SER A 355 7.43 5.96 -11.50
CA SER A 355 7.79 7.00 -10.54
C SER A 355 9.07 7.75 -10.95
N THR A 356 9.27 8.96 -10.44
CA THR A 356 10.51 9.72 -10.63
C THR A 356 11.73 8.93 -10.16
N LEU A 357 11.56 8.16 -9.07
CA LEU A 357 12.61 7.30 -8.52
C LEU A 357 12.99 6.17 -9.48
N GLU A 358 12.00 5.45 -10.03
CA GLU A 358 12.25 4.42 -11.04
C GLU A 358 12.95 4.98 -12.28
N LEU A 359 12.54 6.17 -12.73
CA LEU A 359 13.17 6.83 -13.89
C LEU A 359 14.63 7.19 -13.62
N ALA A 360 14.92 7.75 -12.43
CA ALA A 360 16.27 8.14 -12.04
C ALA A 360 17.21 6.95 -11.87
N CYS A 361 16.74 5.82 -11.34
CA CYS A 361 17.54 4.61 -11.24
C CYS A 361 17.73 3.94 -12.61
N ALA A 362 16.67 3.92 -13.43
CA ALA A 362 16.73 3.33 -14.77
C ALA A 362 17.67 4.08 -15.72
N SER A 363 17.81 5.40 -15.62
CA SER A 363 18.80 6.16 -16.40
C SER A 363 20.25 5.78 -16.06
N GLU A 364 20.45 5.16 -14.91
CA GLU A 364 21.73 4.64 -14.44
C GLU A 364 21.81 3.11 -14.53
N GLU A 365 20.88 2.45 -15.24
CA GLU A 365 20.84 0.98 -15.40
C GLU A 365 20.70 0.22 -14.07
N VAL A 366 20.16 0.86 -13.03
CA VAL A 366 19.88 0.23 -11.71
C VAL A 366 18.40 -0.08 -11.58
N HIS A 367 18.09 -1.30 -11.14
CA HIS A 367 16.71 -1.74 -10.96
C HIS A 367 16.15 -1.31 -9.59
N VAL A 368 14.85 -0.99 -9.56
CA VAL A 368 14.11 -0.64 -8.34
C VAL A 368 13.01 -1.65 -8.10
N LEU A 369 12.94 -2.15 -6.86
CA LEU A 369 11.90 -3.06 -6.40
C LEU A 369 11.09 -2.38 -5.28
N PHE A 370 9.77 -2.37 -5.39
CA PHE A 370 8.90 -1.92 -4.30
C PHE A 370 8.30 -3.11 -3.57
N LEU A 371 8.44 -3.10 -2.24
CA LEU A 371 7.85 -4.14 -1.38
C LEU A 371 6.32 -4.15 -1.50
N PRO A 372 5.65 -5.28 -1.20
CA PRO A 372 4.19 -5.32 -1.17
C PRO A 372 3.60 -4.39 -0.09
N LYS A 373 2.47 -3.73 -0.38
CA LYS A 373 1.76 -2.90 0.61
C LYS A 373 1.18 -3.78 1.72
N PHE A 374 1.23 -3.32 2.97
CA PHE A 374 0.61 -3.99 4.12
C PHE A 374 1.12 -5.41 4.44
N HIS A 375 2.23 -5.86 3.86
CA HIS A 375 2.87 -7.12 4.25
C HIS A 375 4.05 -6.84 5.18
N CYS A 376 3.80 -6.74 6.50
CA CYS A 376 4.87 -6.48 7.48
C CYS A 376 5.90 -7.61 7.55
N GLU A 377 5.47 -8.86 7.34
CA GLU A 377 6.33 -10.05 7.36
C GLU A 377 7.35 -10.04 6.22
N LEU A 378 6.95 -9.57 5.04
CA LEU A 378 7.81 -9.46 3.86
C LEU A 378 8.57 -8.13 3.79
N ASN A 379 8.40 -7.26 4.79
CA ASN A 379 9.07 -5.98 4.83
C ASN A 379 10.34 -6.08 5.68
N PHE A 380 11.45 -6.47 5.03
CA PHE A 380 12.77 -6.56 5.64
C PHE A 380 13.19 -5.28 6.39
N ILE A 381 12.76 -4.10 5.89
CA ILE A 381 13.03 -2.81 6.54
C ILE A 381 12.42 -2.78 7.96
N LYS A 382 11.21 -3.32 8.13
CA LYS A 382 10.58 -3.40 9.47
C LYS A 382 11.28 -4.38 10.40
N GLN A 383 11.83 -5.47 9.87
CA GLN A 383 12.62 -6.42 10.65
C GLN A 383 13.93 -5.78 11.13
N CYS A 384 14.63 -5.04 10.26
CA CYS A 384 15.80 -4.25 10.62
C CYS A 384 15.50 -3.23 11.74
N TRP A 385 14.36 -2.51 11.66
CA TRP A 385 13.94 -1.58 12.72
C TRP A 385 13.59 -2.27 14.03
N GLY A 386 12.85 -3.38 13.98
CA GLY A 386 12.51 -4.15 15.18
C GLY A 386 13.78 -4.54 15.95
N HIS A 387 14.82 -4.96 15.22
CA HIS A 387 16.12 -5.31 15.79
C HIS A 387 16.90 -4.08 16.30
N ALA A 388 17.07 -3.04 15.48
CA ALA A 388 17.81 -1.84 15.85
C ALA A 388 17.19 -1.12 17.06
N SER A 389 15.85 -1.05 17.12
CA SER A 389 15.11 -0.47 18.24
C SER A 389 15.26 -1.30 19.50
N SER A 390 15.20 -2.64 19.38
CA SER A 390 15.45 -3.54 20.51
C SER A 390 16.87 -3.43 21.07
N MET A 391 17.88 -3.20 20.22
CA MET A 391 19.25 -2.96 20.69
C MET A 391 19.37 -1.60 21.40
N GLY A 392 18.79 -0.54 20.83
CA GLY A 392 18.79 0.79 21.45
C GLY A 392 18.07 0.83 22.80
N GLU A 393 16.98 0.08 22.99
CA GLU A 393 16.29 -0.05 24.28
C GLU A 393 17.11 -0.82 25.34
N GLN A 394 18.00 -1.72 24.91
CA GLN A 394 18.91 -2.44 25.82
C GLN A 394 20.10 -1.58 26.27
N GLU A 395 20.52 -0.60 25.47
CA GLU A 395 21.66 0.28 25.78
C GLU A 395 21.28 1.54 26.59
N ILE A 396 19.99 1.89 26.71
CA ILE A 396 19.54 3.00 27.56
C ILE A 396 19.38 2.49 29.01
N PRO A 397 20.20 2.94 29.98
CA PRO A 397 19.98 2.58 31.37
C PRO A 397 18.61 3.10 31.81
N ARG A 398 17.81 2.23 32.45
CA ARG A 398 16.50 2.57 33.05
C ARG A 398 16.53 3.64 34.16
N SER A 399 17.64 4.38 34.32
CA SER A 399 17.88 5.32 35.41
C SER A 399 17.56 6.79 35.10
N LEU A 400 16.90 7.10 33.96
CA LEU A 400 16.41 8.45 33.68
C LEU A 400 14.88 8.54 33.80
N SER A 401 14.36 8.14 34.96
CA SER A 401 13.02 8.56 35.40
C SER A 401 13.12 10.00 35.89
N PRO A 402 12.30 10.95 35.40
CA PRO A 402 12.28 12.30 35.94
C PRO A 402 11.87 12.26 37.43
N PRO A 403 12.47 13.10 38.31
CA PRO A 403 12.09 13.14 39.70
C PRO A 403 10.61 13.53 39.81
N LYS A 404 9.86 12.79 40.63
CA LYS A 404 8.51 13.17 41.05
C LYS A 404 8.62 14.55 41.71
N LEU A 405 7.99 15.55 41.10
CA LEU A 405 7.75 16.82 41.75
C LEU A 405 6.62 16.60 42.76
N ASP A 406 7.01 16.48 44.03
CA ASP A 406 6.10 16.70 45.15
C ASP A 406 5.91 18.22 45.31
N SER A 407 4.71 18.72 44.99
CA SER A 407 3.98 19.80 45.71
C SER A 407 2.57 19.96 45.15
#